data_AF-A0A1Q3MSR0-F1
#
_entry.id   AF-A0A1Q3MSR0-F1
#
_cell.length_a   1.000
_cell.length_b   1.000
_cell.length_c   1.000
_cell.angle_alpha   90.00
_cell.angle_beta   90.00
_cell.angle_gamma   90.00
#
_symmetry.space_group_name_H-M   'P 1'
#
loop_
_entity.id
_entity.type
_entity.pdbx_description
1 polymer ?
#
loop_
_entity_poly.entity_id
_entity_poly.type
_entity_poly.pdbx_seq_one_letter_code
_entity_poly.pdbx_strand_id
1 'polypeptide(L)'
;MDLAGIREYEEIHVWNVTNGKRFTTYAIRGEDDSGIISVNGGAAHQADVGDLVIIATFGDFTEVEANLHKPRLVYANPDNTVNHTANCIPVQIA
;
A
#
# COMPACT_ATOMS: atom_id res chain seq x y z
N MET A 1 -8.84 1.52 -1.34
CA MET A 1 -8.09 2.60 -0.66
C MET A 1 -8.58 2.82 0.78
N ASP A 2 -9.89 2.91 0.99
CA ASP A 2 -10.47 3.32 2.28
C ASP A 2 -10.09 2.44 3.46
N LEU A 3 -9.93 1.12 3.26
CA LEU A 3 -9.49 0.19 4.30
C LEU A 3 -8.08 0.47 4.82
N ALA A 4 -7.17 0.88 3.93
CA ALA A 4 -5.80 1.27 4.26
C ALA A 4 -5.70 2.73 4.74
N GLY A 5 -6.77 3.52 4.58
CA GLY A 5 -6.78 4.94 4.93
C GLY A 5 -6.04 5.85 3.96
N ILE A 6 -5.66 5.34 2.78
CA ILE A 6 -5.01 6.12 1.73
C ILE A 6 -6.03 7.05 1.08
N ARG A 7 -5.69 8.33 0.95
CA ARG A 7 -6.51 9.37 0.31
C ARG A 7 -6.17 9.52 -1.16
N GLU A 8 -7.14 10.04 -1.91
CA GLU A 8 -6.88 10.46 -3.29
C GLU A 8 -5.84 11.59 -3.30
N TYR A 9 -4.91 11.53 -4.26
CA TYR A 9 -3.78 12.44 -4.41
C TYR A 9 -2.73 12.37 -3.29
N GLU A 10 -2.82 11.42 -2.36
CA GLU A 10 -1.79 11.20 -1.35
C GLU A 10 -0.52 10.60 -1.97
N GLU A 11 0.65 11.06 -1.50
CA GLU A 11 1.93 10.45 -1.86
C GLU A 11 1.99 9.00 -1.33
N ILE A 12 2.29 8.07 -2.22
CA ILE A 12 2.45 6.65 -1.91
C ILE A 12 3.86 6.19 -2.27
N HIS A 13 4.39 5.29 -1.45
CA HIS A 13 5.55 4.48 -1.79
C HIS A 13 5.09 3.13 -2.30
N VAL A 14 5.69 2.68 -3.40
CA VAL A 14 5.45 1.35 -3.98
C VAL A 14 6.74 0.55 -3.95
N TRP A 15 6.67 -0.64 -3.36
CA TRP A 15 7.78 -1.58 -3.26
C TRP A 15 7.41 -2.86 -4.00
N ASN A 16 8.06 -3.08 -5.14
CA ASN A 16 7.81 -4.24 -5.98
C ASN A 16 8.60 -5.44 -5.46
N VAL A 17 7.89 -6.45 -4.97
CA VAL A 17 8.46 -7.68 -4.41
C VAL A 17 9.01 -8.57 -5.51
N THR A 18 8.38 -8.59 -6.68
CA THR A 18 8.81 -9.42 -7.81
C THR A 18 10.17 -9.00 -8.35
N ASN A 19 10.39 -7.70 -8.56
CA ASN A 19 11.59 -7.19 -9.24
C ASN A 19 12.51 -6.31 -8.36
N GLY A 20 12.12 -6.03 -7.11
CA GLY A 20 12.91 -5.27 -6.14
C GLY A 20 12.91 -3.75 -6.32
N LYS A 21 12.25 -3.21 -7.34
CA LYS A 21 12.18 -1.76 -7.57
C LYS A 21 11.38 -1.06 -6.48
N ARG A 22 11.79 0.17 -6.18
CA ARG A 22 11.17 1.04 -5.17
C ARG A 22 10.98 2.42 -5.76
N PHE A 23 9.77 2.95 -5.70
CA PHE A 23 9.47 4.27 -6.25
C PHE A 23 8.38 4.96 -5.44
N THR A 24 8.27 6.27 -5.64
CA THR A 24 7.27 7.13 -5.00
C THR A 24 6.42 7.77 -6.09
N THR A 25 5.11 7.86 -5.86
CA THR A 25 4.14 8.51 -6.74
C THR A 25 2.93 8.95 -5.91
N TYR A 26 1.77 9.21 -6.52
CA TYR A 26 0.54 9.55 -5.81
C TYR A 26 -0.61 8.60 -6.17
N ALA A 27 -1.57 8.44 -5.27
CA ALA A 27 -2.73 7.58 -5.48
C ALA A 27 -3.82 8.27 -6.33
N ILE A 28 -4.40 7.53 -7.26
CA ILE A 28 -5.61 7.91 -8.00
C ILE A 28 -6.70 6.89 -7.65
N ARG A 29 -7.93 7.36 -7.40
CA ARG A 29 -9.03 6.47 -7.06
C ARG A 29 -9.47 5.66 -8.29
N GLY A 30 -9.43 4.33 -8.16
CA GLY A 30 -10.04 3.39 -9.11
C GLY A 30 -11.51 3.14 -8.78
N GLU A 31 -12.19 2.40 -9.66
CA GLU A 31 -13.57 1.95 -9.42
C GLU A 31 -13.61 1.05 -8.17
N ASP A 32 -14.59 1.29 -7.30
CA ASP A 32 -14.75 0.52 -6.06
C ASP A 32 -14.99 -0.97 -6.38
N ASP A 33 -14.45 -1.86 -5.54
CA ASP A 33 -14.54 -3.32 -5.66
C ASP A 33 -13.98 -3.95 -6.95
N SER A 34 -13.38 -3.17 -7.85
CA SER A 34 -12.77 -3.68 -9.10
C SER A 34 -11.50 -4.50 -8.90
N GLY A 35 -10.84 -4.37 -7.73
CA GLY A 35 -9.54 -4.97 -7.46
C GLY A 35 -8.39 -4.35 -8.28
N ILE A 36 -8.62 -3.21 -8.93
CA ILE A 36 -7.62 -2.62 -9.83
C ILE A 36 -6.40 -2.08 -9.07
N ILE A 37 -5.22 -2.51 -9.50
CA ILE A 37 -3.93 -1.85 -9.20
C ILE A 37 -3.31 -1.50 -10.55
N SER A 38 -3.31 -0.21 -10.88
CA SER A 38 -2.87 0.28 -12.19
C SER A 38 -1.69 1.23 -12.03
N VAL A 39 -0.51 0.81 -12.51
CA VAL A 39 0.71 1.61 -12.49
C VAL A 39 0.83 2.33 -13.83
N ASN A 40 0.62 3.65 -13.81
CA ASN A 40 0.44 4.45 -15.03
C ASN A 40 1.65 5.36 -15.33
N GLY A 41 1.72 5.80 -16.59
CA GLY A 41 2.73 6.77 -17.05
C GLY A 41 4.16 6.29 -16.83
N GLY A 42 5.05 7.18 -16.40
CA GLY A 42 6.46 6.84 -16.18
C GLY A 42 6.69 5.75 -15.12
N ALA A 43 5.75 5.56 -14.19
CA ALA A 43 5.83 4.50 -13.20
C ALA A 43 5.64 3.10 -13.82
N ALA A 44 5.00 2.99 -15.00
CA ALA A 44 4.83 1.70 -15.69
C ALA A 44 6.17 1.04 -16.05
N HIS A 45 7.26 1.80 -16.16
CA HIS A 45 8.60 1.22 -16.32
C HIS A 45 9.12 0.50 -15.05
N GLN A 46 8.41 0.62 -13.93
CA GLN A 46 8.82 0.10 -12.62
C GLN A 46 8.06 -1.18 -12.21
N ALA A 47 6.99 -1.55 -12.92
CA ALA A 47 6.19 -2.73 -12.62
C ALA A 47 5.51 -3.27 -13.88
N ASP A 48 5.43 -4.59 -13.98
CA ASP A 48 4.69 -5.29 -15.03
C ASP A 48 3.36 -5.84 -14.49
N VAL A 49 2.42 -6.15 -15.38
CA VAL A 49 1.16 -6.81 -14.99
C VAL A 49 1.48 -8.16 -14.33
N GLY A 50 0.94 -8.38 -13.12
CA GLY A 50 1.17 -9.59 -12.33
C GLY A 50 2.27 -9.46 -11.28
N ASP A 51 3.01 -8.34 -11.24
CA ASP A 51 3.96 -8.09 -10.17
C ASP A 51 3.27 -7.95 -8.81
N LEU A 52 3.88 -8.57 -7.78
CA LEU A 52 3.46 -8.39 -6.40
C LEU A 52 4.06 -7.09 -5.85
N VAL A 53 3.22 -6.19 -5.37
CA VAL A 53 3.64 -4.89 -4.83
C VAL A 53 3.10 -4.67 -3.42
N ILE A 54 3.87 -3.93 -2.62
CA ILE A 54 3.44 -3.34 -1.36
C ILE A 54 3.28 -1.84 -1.58
N ILE A 55 2.13 -1.29 -1.17
CA ILE A 55 1.83 0.15 -1.26
C ILE A 55 1.70 0.68 0.16
N ALA A 56 2.42 1.77 0.47
CA ALA A 56 2.44 2.37 1.79
C ALA A 56 2.35 3.89 1.73
N THR A 57 1.73 4.49 2.75
CA THR A 57 1.80 5.92 3.03
C THR A 57 2.40 6.12 4.41
N PHE A 58 2.93 7.32 4.65
CA PHE A 58 3.47 7.73 5.94
C PHE A 58 2.79 9.03 6.36
N GLY A 59 2.61 9.18 7.66
CA GLY A 59 2.11 10.41 8.25
C GLY A 59 3.14 10.95 9.24
N ASP A 60 3.19 12.27 9.35
CA ASP A 60 3.93 12.94 10.41
C ASP A 60 3.07 12.97 11.68
N PHE A 61 3.69 12.61 12.79
CA PHE A 61 3.06 12.56 14.10
C PHE A 61 3.98 13.23 15.11
N THR A 62 3.38 13.84 16.14
CA THR A 62 4.13 14.11 17.38
C THR A 62 4.54 12.79 18.04
N GLU A 63 5.52 12.82 18.94
CA GLU A 63 5.95 11.61 19.67
C GLU A 63 4.80 10.95 20.43
N VAL A 64 3.92 11.75 21.05
CA VAL A 64 2.74 11.25 21.78
C VAL A 64 1.77 10.55 20.82
N GLU A 65 1.49 11.15 19.66
CA GLU A 65 0.61 10.54 18.66
C GLU A 65 1.23 9.28 18.05
N ALA A 66 2.54 9.30 17.76
CA ALA A 66 3.26 8.16 17.20
C ALA A 66 3.23 6.94 18.13
N ASN A 67 3.37 7.16 19.46
CA ASN A 67 3.28 6.10 20.46
C ASN A 67 1.87 5.49 20.56
N LEU A 68 0.83 6.23 20.19
CA LEU A 68 -0.56 5.78 20.20
C LEU A 68 -1.03 5.28 18.82
N HIS A 69 -0.27 5.61 17.76
CA HIS A 69 -0.64 5.30 16.39
C HIS A 69 -0.68 3.79 16.17
N LYS A 70 -1.72 3.34 15.48
CA LYS A 70 -1.83 1.97 14.97
C LYS A 70 -1.97 2.04 13.45
N PRO A 71 -1.09 1.37 12.68
CA PRO A 71 -1.18 1.37 11.23
C PRO A 71 -2.47 0.69 10.76
N ARG A 72 -2.88 0.98 9.53
CA ARG A 72 -3.98 0.28 8.87
C ARG A 72 -3.39 -0.69 7.87
N LEU A 73 -3.40 -1.97 8.20
CA LEU A 73 -2.83 -3.03 7.38
C LEU A 73 -3.94 -3.75 6.63
N VAL A 74 -3.80 -3.89 5.32
CA VAL A 74 -4.73 -4.63 4.46
C VAL A 74 -3.95 -5.72 3.77
N TYR A 75 -4.34 -6.96 3.99
CA TYR A 75 -3.76 -8.13 3.35
C TYR A 75 -4.69 -8.58 2.23
N ALA A 76 -4.16 -8.69 1.02
CA ALA A 76 -4.92 -9.07 -0.17
C ALA A 76 -4.64 -10.52 -0.57
N ASN A 77 -5.62 -11.15 -1.19
CA ASN A 77 -5.47 -12.40 -1.94
C ASN A 77 -4.84 -12.13 -3.32
N PRO A 78 -4.40 -13.18 -4.06
CA PRO A 78 -3.85 -13.01 -5.40
C PRO A 78 -4.77 -12.35 -6.43
N ASP A 79 -6.09 -12.37 -6.21
CA ASP A 79 -7.10 -11.71 -7.04
C ASP A 79 -7.42 -10.27 -6.57
N ASN A 80 -6.57 -9.70 -5.70
CA ASN A 80 -6.71 -8.40 -5.05
C ASN A 80 -7.96 -8.25 -4.16
N THR A 81 -8.72 -9.33 -3.90
CA THR A 81 -9.76 -9.30 -2.86
C THR A 81 -9.13 -9.18 -1.48
N VAL A 82 -9.85 -8.56 -0.54
CA VAL A 82 -9.36 -8.39 0.83
C VAL A 82 -9.43 -9.73 1.55
N ASN A 83 -8.28 -10.21 2.03
CA ASN A 83 -8.20 -11.39 2.89
C ASN A 83 -8.56 -11.03 4.33
N HIS A 84 -7.84 -10.07 4.93
CA HIS A 84 -8.12 -9.53 6.25
C HIS A 84 -7.46 -8.17 6.45
N THR A 85 -7.82 -7.51 7.55
CA THR A 85 -7.17 -6.28 8.01
C THR A 85 -6.56 -6.46 9.39
N ALA A 86 -5.53 -5.70 9.69
CA ALA A 86 -4.89 -5.69 10.99
C ALA A 86 -4.40 -4.27 11.35
N ASN A 87 -3.98 -4.10 12.60
CA ASN A 87 -3.41 -2.84 13.08
C ASN A 87 -2.12 -3.03 13.90
N CYS A 88 -1.54 -4.22 13.79
CA CYS A 88 -0.24 -4.57 14.36
C CYS A 88 0.41 -5.65 13.48
N ILE A 89 1.73 -5.70 13.49
CA ILE A 89 2.51 -6.77 12.88
C ILE A 89 3.09 -7.60 14.04
N PRO A 90 2.95 -8.94 14.04
CA PRO A 90 3.54 -9.78 15.07
C PRO A 90 5.06 -9.58 15.17
N VAL A 91 5.59 -9.70 16.38
CA VAL A 91 7.04 -9.67 16.60
C VAL A 91 7.67 -10.86 15.88
N GLN A 92 8.66 -10.59 15.03
CA GLN A 92 9.44 -11.64 14.39
C GLN A 92 10.35 -12.29 15.44
N ILE A 93 10.20 -13.61 15.63
CA ILE A 93 10.99 -14.41 16.55
C ILE A 93 12.21 -14.99 15.78
N ALA A 94 13.32 -15.21 16.48
CA ALA A 94 14.55 -15.80 15.95
C ALA A 94 14.42 -17.32 15.69
#